data_AF-A0A382H7W2-F1
#
_entry.id   AF-A0A382H7W2-F1
#
_cell.length_a   1.000
_cell.length_b   1.000
_cell.length_c   1.000
_cell.angle_alpha   90.00
_cell.angle_beta   90.00
_cell.angle_gamma   90.00
#
_symmetry.space_group_name_H-M   'P 1'
#
loop_
_entity.id
_entity.type
_entity.pdbx_description
1 polymer ?
#
loop_
_entity_poly.entity_id
_entity_poly.type
_entity_poly.pdbx_seq_one_letter_code
_entity_poly.pdbx_strand_id
1 'polypeptide(L)'
;NKVQFLQAGTHRQVPMNLLKERLQAPTRTTDNDLVPLDKVNRAQNSNGSVRDDLWDLTHVDDFAEWYLGSGDQDDTMAVAFTPAAPCIVREVYHQWFDGGNVIAFGAMLSDEAIENTTDGASTNWPRGWAPWSPIGELMTPPTPNTIEDYVDDWSLLLDIGIVDDEFIVGDSTDINVVETFLIVIVKGGEGPHPLASDVPDETYLWFGGPWTDPDGDITTPDGDWGPGYAWGSYQSSASMADGLIDNMIVVKVEYPWGAPLAIQSMNQLNNTYDRGLFMPPPPGNTVTVSADLFDDVDDASGMAIDGNDEVVAHYSFQGVTTDLALTADDVGADGNGIYTFDIFYANANPGDVIEYWITATDNDGLASESMHLNFQIKEPINPDADLLVIRDRVSDRQRNLVEQVLDDNNFVYEIWDTFLENGIDGSIINFGWDNIFSYGWGNMTVPVIADDPLGDDPGYSGFIDGGGNLLLIDM
;
A
#
# COMPACT_ATOMS: atom_id res chain seq x y z
N ASN A 1 -21.13 10.35 -0.20
CA ASN A 1 -20.15 9.64 -1.04
C ASN A 1 -18.87 9.59 -0.24
N LYS A 2 -18.46 8.38 0.15
CA LYS A 2 -17.14 8.15 0.73
C LYS A 2 -16.17 8.03 -0.45
N VAL A 3 -14.98 8.58 -0.30
CA VAL A 3 -13.95 8.56 -1.34
C VAL A 3 -13.02 7.39 -1.03
N GLN A 4 -12.83 6.48 -1.99
CA GLN A 4 -11.92 5.34 -1.84
C GLN A 4 -10.52 5.75 -2.29
N PHE A 5 -9.52 5.64 -1.40
CA PHE A 5 -8.12 5.87 -1.75
C PHE A 5 -7.48 4.57 -2.25
N LEU A 6 -6.82 4.55 -3.42
CA LEU A 6 -6.18 3.34 -3.99
C LEU A 6 -4.64 3.43 -4.03
N GLN A 7 -3.99 2.33 -3.60
CA GLN A 7 -2.55 2.16 -3.48
C GLN A 7 -1.95 1.93 -4.85
N ALA A 8 -0.86 2.65 -5.10
CA ALA A 8 -0.17 2.57 -6.36
C ALA A 8 0.50 1.20 -6.58
N GLY A 9 0.08 0.46 -7.61
CA GLY A 9 0.75 -0.74 -8.14
C GLY A 9 -0.03 -2.03 -7.91
N THR A 10 -1.04 -1.99 -7.04
CA THR A 10 -1.48 -3.19 -6.31
C THR A 10 -2.99 -3.41 -6.32
N HIS A 11 -3.79 -2.51 -6.92
CA HIS A 11 -5.28 -2.58 -6.97
C HIS A 11 -5.95 -2.45 -5.59
N ARG A 12 -5.15 -2.17 -4.56
CA ARG A 12 -5.52 -2.17 -3.15
C ARG A 12 -6.07 -0.82 -2.72
N GLN A 13 -6.94 -0.81 -1.72
CA GLN A 13 -7.22 0.41 -0.97
C GLN A 13 -5.97 0.85 -0.19
N VAL A 14 -5.68 2.16 -0.14
CA VAL A 14 -4.55 2.75 0.57
C VAL A 14 -4.76 2.53 2.06
N PRO A 15 -3.85 1.80 2.71
CA PRO A 15 -3.72 1.75 4.16
C PRO A 15 -3.54 3.17 4.70
N MET A 16 -4.37 3.58 5.65
CA MET A 16 -4.41 4.98 6.12
C MET A 16 -3.03 5.47 6.64
N ASN A 17 -2.12 4.55 7.03
CA ASN A 17 -0.78 4.82 7.60
C ASN A 17 0.09 5.49 6.55
N LEU A 18 0.01 5.03 5.31
CA LEU A 18 0.63 5.66 4.16
C LEU A 18 0.00 7.03 3.85
N LEU A 19 -1.29 7.22 4.15
CA LEU A 19 -1.96 8.52 4.02
C LEU A 19 -1.38 9.55 5.00
N LYS A 20 -1.11 9.16 6.25
CA LYS A 20 -0.53 10.05 7.28
C LYS A 20 0.96 10.29 7.15
N GLU A 21 1.73 9.27 6.75
CA GLU A 21 3.15 9.40 6.47
C GLU A 21 3.39 10.44 5.36
N ARG A 22 2.52 10.44 4.34
CA ARG A 22 2.64 11.35 3.19
C ARG A 22 2.03 12.73 3.39
N LEU A 23 1.04 12.89 4.28
CA LEU A 23 0.39 14.18 4.58
C LEU A 23 1.16 15.06 5.60
N GLN A 24 2.30 14.61 6.16
CA GLN A 24 3.23 15.36 7.02
C GLN A 24 2.60 16.40 7.99
N ALA A 25 1.76 15.97 8.94
CA ALA A 25 1.51 16.75 10.15
C ALA A 25 2.62 16.49 11.19
N PRO A 26 3.11 17.51 11.93
CA PRO A 26 4.36 17.39 12.67
C PRO A 26 4.20 16.72 14.04
N THR A 27 4.74 15.53 14.24
CA THR A 27 5.20 15.08 15.57
C THR A 27 6.46 14.20 15.48
N ARG A 28 7.35 14.40 16.45
CA ARG A 28 8.75 13.96 16.49
C ARG A 28 8.92 12.47 16.84
N THR A 29 9.93 11.84 16.20
CA THR A 29 10.81 10.73 16.65
C THR A 29 10.09 9.41 17.03
N THR A 30 10.33 8.25 16.41
CA THR A 30 11.59 7.61 15.97
C THR A 30 11.33 6.50 14.94
N ASP A 31 12.23 6.39 13.96
CA ASP A 31 12.62 5.23 13.13
C ASP A 31 11.86 3.89 13.29
N ASN A 32 11.40 3.33 12.16
CA ASN A 32 11.74 1.98 11.67
C ASN A 32 11.16 1.76 10.26
N ASP A 33 12.05 1.80 9.27
CA ASP A 33 12.21 0.85 8.16
C ASP A 33 10.97 0.16 7.59
N LEU A 34 10.39 0.79 6.56
CA LEU A 34 9.69 0.07 5.50
C LEU A 34 10.71 -0.86 4.81
N VAL A 35 10.35 -2.10 4.55
CA VAL A 35 11.09 -2.98 3.62
C VAL A 35 10.58 -2.65 2.21
N PRO A 36 11.37 -2.78 1.13
CA PRO A 36 10.85 -2.82 -0.23
C PRO A 36 10.67 -4.27 -0.69
N LEU A 37 9.47 -4.60 -1.17
CA LEU A 37 9.17 -5.85 -1.86
C LEU A 37 9.78 -5.74 -3.25
N ASP A 38 10.30 -6.86 -3.72
CA ASP A 38 10.77 -6.98 -5.08
C ASP A 38 9.67 -6.60 -6.06
N LYS A 39 10.01 -5.70 -6.99
CA LYS A 39 9.18 -5.44 -8.17
C LYS A 39 9.03 -6.76 -8.92
N VAL A 40 7.87 -7.41 -8.82
CA VAL A 40 7.47 -8.37 -9.85
C VAL A 40 7.16 -7.54 -11.10
N ASN A 41 8.14 -7.46 -11.98
CA ASN A 41 8.03 -6.78 -13.25
C ASN A 41 7.00 -7.55 -14.12
N ARG A 42 5.80 -6.98 -14.33
CA ARG A 42 4.73 -7.56 -15.18
C ARG A 42 5.17 -7.81 -16.64
N ALA A 43 6.32 -7.28 -17.07
CA ALA A 43 6.84 -7.42 -18.43
C ALA A 43 7.38 -8.82 -18.80
N GLN A 44 7.39 -9.81 -17.90
CA GLN A 44 7.86 -11.18 -18.20
C GLN A 44 6.80 -12.29 -18.12
N ASN A 45 5.51 -11.95 -18.18
CA ASN A 45 4.52 -12.97 -18.58
C ASN A 45 4.48 -13.06 -20.12
N SER A 46 5.06 -14.12 -20.68
CA SER A 46 4.89 -14.50 -22.09
C SER A 46 3.46 -15.00 -22.41
N ASN A 47 2.57 -14.95 -21.43
CA ASN A 47 1.13 -15.06 -21.58
C ASN A 47 0.62 -13.62 -21.47
N GLY A 48 -0.01 -13.09 -22.53
CA GLY A 48 -0.46 -11.69 -22.56
C GLY A 48 -1.20 -11.28 -21.28
N SER A 49 -1.06 -10.00 -20.90
CA SER A 49 -1.76 -9.31 -19.81
C SER A 49 -3.02 -10.05 -19.35
N VAL A 50 -2.89 -10.90 -18.33
CA VAL A 50 -4.04 -11.35 -17.57
C VAL A 50 -4.24 -10.26 -16.52
N ARG A 51 -4.98 -9.22 -16.89
CA ARG A 51 -5.62 -8.33 -15.93
C ARG A 51 -6.68 -9.19 -15.25
N ASP A 52 -6.68 -9.24 -13.92
CA ASP A 52 -7.81 -9.78 -13.18
C ASP A 52 -8.93 -8.73 -13.26
N ASP A 53 -10.12 -9.12 -13.70
CA ASP A 53 -11.30 -8.24 -13.80
C ASP A 53 -11.92 -7.93 -12.42
N LEU A 54 -11.10 -7.78 -11.37
CA LEU A 54 -11.49 -7.69 -9.96
C LEU A 54 -10.81 -6.51 -9.24
N TRP A 55 -11.47 -6.01 -8.18
CA TRP A 55 -11.00 -4.93 -7.31
C TRP A 55 -10.51 -5.48 -5.98
N ASP A 56 -9.39 -4.98 -5.47
CA ASP A 56 -8.85 -5.44 -4.18
C ASP A 56 -9.32 -4.53 -3.03
N LEU A 57 -9.73 -5.15 -1.93
CA LEU A 57 -10.04 -4.53 -0.66
C LEU A 57 -8.98 -4.98 0.37
N THR A 58 -8.33 -4.01 1.03
CA THR A 58 -7.33 -4.22 2.09
C THR A 58 -7.24 -2.98 2.98
N HIS A 59 -6.74 -3.15 4.20
CA HIS A 59 -6.45 -2.05 5.13
C HIS A 59 -4.97 -1.87 5.40
N VAL A 60 -4.14 -2.78 4.89
CA VAL A 60 -2.71 -2.90 5.17
C VAL A 60 -1.90 -2.90 3.89
N ASP A 61 -0.63 -2.49 4.01
CA ASP A 61 0.28 -2.47 2.87
C ASP A 61 0.82 -3.87 2.60
N ASP A 62 1.83 -3.98 1.75
CA ASP A 62 2.38 -5.28 1.35
C ASP A 62 3.51 -5.73 2.28
N PHE A 63 3.79 -4.98 3.35
CA PHE A 63 4.87 -5.24 4.30
C PHE A 63 4.31 -5.74 5.62
N ALA A 64 4.74 -6.94 6.01
CA ALA A 64 4.41 -7.48 7.32
C ALA A 64 5.47 -7.08 8.35
N GLU A 65 5.14 -6.19 9.28
CA GLU A 65 5.98 -5.86 10.43
C GLU A 65 5.79 -6.82 11.61
N TRP A 66 4.63 -7.48 11.68
CA TRP A 66 4.20 -8.26 12.84
C TRP A 66 3.65 -9.63 12.46
N TYR A 67 3.59 -10.52 13.45
CA TYR A 67 2.74 -11.71 13.43
C TYR A 67 1.87 -11.75 14.69
N LEU A 68 0.63 -12.20 14.54
CA LEU A 68 -0.35 -12.19 15.62
C LEU A 68 -0.24 -13.45 16.48
N GLY A 69 0.65 -13.38 17.46
CA GLY A 69 0.94 -14.45 18.42
C GLY A 69 -0.13 -14.73 19.48
N SER A 70 -1.20 -13.94 19.56
CA SER A 70 -2.24 -14.12 20.58
C SER A 70 -3.36 -15.03 20.10
N GLY A 71 -3.91 -15.76 21.06
CA GLY A 71 -5.13 -16.54 20.92
C GLY A 71 -4.87 -18.04 20.92
N ASP A 72 -5.83 -18.77 21.45
CA ASP A 72 -5.79 -20.22 21.61
C ASP A 72 -6.62 -20.92 20.52
N GLN A 73 -6.75 -22.23 20.63
CA GLN A 73 -7.72 -22.99 19.85
C GLN A 73 -9.13 -22.41 20.05
N ASP A 74 -9.88 -22.29 18.95
CA ASP A 74 -11.24 -21.76 18.86
C ASP A 74 -11.36 -20.23 19.01
N ASP A 75 -10.26 -19.50 19.27
CA ASP A 75 -10.28 -18.04 19.18
C ASP A 75 -10.49 -17.59 17.73
N THR A 76 -11.18 -16.47 17.60
CA THR A 76 -11.67 -15.97 16.32
C THR A 76 -11.08 -14.60 16.00
N MET A 77 -10.60 -14.47 14.76
CA MET A 77 -10.20 -13.20 14.15
C MET A 77 -11.19 -12.89 13.03
N ALA A 78 -11.69 -11.65 12.98
CA ALA A 78 -12.58 -11.20 11.91
C ALA A 78 -12.13 -9.83 11.40
N VAL A 79 -11.96 -9.68 10.09
CA VAL A 79 -11.56 -8.41 9.48
C VAL A 79 -12.75 -7.84 8.72
N ALA A 80 -13.12 -6.61 9.04
CA ALA A 80 -14.25 -5.92 8.41
C ALA A 80 -13.86 -5.21 7.12
N PHE A 81 -14.67 -5.31 6.09
CA PHE A 81 -14.48 -4.67 4.79
C PHE A 81 -15.75 -3.96 4.35
N THR A 82 -15.59 -2.72 3.90
CA THR A 82 -16.69 -1.92 3.34
C THR A 82 -16.35 -1.61 1.89
N PRO A 83 -17.02 -2.22 0.90
CA PRO A 83 -16.78 -1.95 -0.52
C PRO A 83 -17.27 -0.55 -0.91
N ALA A 84 -16.90 -0.06 -2.09
CA ALA A 84 -17.40 1.23 -2.60
C ALA A 84 -18.86 1.19 -3.09
N ALA A 85 -19.31 0.01 -3.52
CA ALA A 85 -20.62 -0.28 -4.08
C ALA A 85 -21.04 -1.72 -3.70
N PRO A 86 -22.30 -2.14 -3.95
CA PRO A 86 -22.67 -3.54 -3.89
C PRO A 86 -21.75 -4.41 -4.75
N CYS A 87 -21.27 -5.51 -4.19
CA CYS A 87 -20.26 -6.33 -4.85
C CYS A 87 -20.49 -7.83 -4.62
N ILE A 88 -19.74 -8.63 -5.37
CA ILE A 88 -19.62 -10.08 -5.15
C ILE A 88 -18.19 -10.36 -4.69
N VAL A 89 -18.04 -11.00 -3.52
CA VAL A 89 -16.73 -11.44 -3.04
C VAL A 89 -16.29 -12.66 -3.84
N ARG A 90 -15.10 -12.60 -4.43
CA ARG A 90 -14.57 -13.63 -5.32
C ARG A 90 -13.42 -14.41 -4.71
N GLU A 91 -12.45 -13.71 -4.17
CA GLU A 91 -11.21 -14.32 -3.70
C GLU A 91 -10.75 -13.68 -2.38
N VAL A 92 -10.09 -14.48 -1.55
CA VAL A 92 -9.52 -14.03 -0.27
C VAL A 92 -8.10 -14.56 -0.18
N TYR A 93 -7.14 -13.69 0.01
CA TYR A 93 -5.73 -14.02 0.20
C TYR A 93 -5.29 -13.61 1.60
N HIS A 94 -4.50 -14.47 2.25
CA HIS A 94 -4.04 -14.21 3.62
C HIS A 94 -2.60 -14.67 3.81
N GLN A 95 -1.80 -13.83 4.47
CA GLN A 95 -0.40 -14.13 4.79
C GLN A 95 -0.23 -14.72 6.20
N TRP A 96 0.78 -15.58 6.37
CA TRP A 96 0.99 -16.40 7.58
C TRP A 96 2.45 -16.50 7.96
N PHE A 97 2.73 -16.44 9.26
CA PHE A 97 4.08 -16.62 9.79
C PHE A 97 4.46 -18.10 9.95
N ASP A 98 3.49 -18.96 10.23
CA ASP A 98 3.72 -20.40 10.37
C ASP A 98 2.50 -21.24 9.98
N GLY A 99 2.73 -22.54 9.82
CA GLY A 99 1.71 -23.50 9.42
C GLY A 99 0.76 -23.91 10.55
N GLY A 100 -0.42 -24.39 10.19
CA GLY A 100 -1.47 -24.79 11.12
C GLY A 100 -2.81 -25.03 10.43
N ASN A 101 -3.88 -25.21 11.20
CA ASN A 101 -5.23 -25.34 10.66
C ASN A 101 -6.10 -24.17 11.11
N VAL A 102 -6.96 -23.70 10.22
CA VAL A 102 -7.98 -22.69 10.53
C VAL A 102 -9.31 -23.09 9.91
N ILE A 103 -10.39 -22.53 10.43
CA ILE A 103 -11.69 -22.53 9.75
C ILE A 103 -11.93 -21.12 9.27
N ALA A 104 -12.30 -20.94 8.01
CA ALA A 104 -12.58 -19.62 7.43
C ALA A 104 -13.98 -19.54 6.83
N PHE A 105 -14.59 -18.36 6.88
CA PHE A 105 -15.89 -18.06 6.28
C PHE A 105 -16.11 -16.56 6.12
N GLY A 106 -17.07 -16.20 5.26
CA GLY A 106 -17.61 -14.86 5.09
C GLY A 106 -18.88 -14.67 5.91
N ALA A 107 -19.04 -13.48 6.48
CA ALA A 107 -20.24 -13.08 7.21
C ALA A 107 -20.54 -11.60 6.97
N MET A 108 -21.76 -11.16 7.26
CA MET A 108 -22.08 -9.74 7.37
C MET A 108 -21.61 -9.22 8.73
N LEU A 109 -21.30 -7.92 8.79
CA LEU A 109 -21.14 -7.24 10.07
C LEU A 109 -22.48 -7.23 10.82
N SER A 110 -22.49 -7.49 12.13
CA SER A 110 -23.72 -7.53 12.93
C SER A 110 -24.39 -6.16 13.07
N ASP A 111 -25.70 -6.16 13.26
CA ASP A 111 -26.48 -4.93 13.50
C ASP A 111 -25.92 -4.14 14.69
N GLU A 112 -25.58 -4.83 15.80
CA GLU A 112 -24.97 -4.21 16.96
C GLU A 112 -23.62 -3.57 16.63
N ALA A 113 -22.78 -4.21 15.82
CA ALA A 113 -21.51 -3.64 15.40
C ALA A 113 -21.69 -2.42 14.49
N ILE A 114 -22.63 -2.48 13.54
CA ILE A 114 -22.99 -1.36 12.66
C ILE A 114 -23.45 -0.14 13.48
N GLU A 115 -24.25 -0.33 14.52
CA GLU A 115 -24.73 0.76 15.37
C GLU A 115 -23.63 1.43 16.21
N ASN A 116 -22.51 0.72 16.45
CA ASN A 116 -21.49 1.10 17.43
C ASN A 116 -20.10 1.36 16.82
N THR A 117 -19.94 1.17 15.52
CA THR A 117 -18.67 1.32 14.81
C THR A 117 -18.88 2.20 13.59
N THR A 118 -17.79 2.77 13.08
CA THR A 118 -17.79 3.37 11.74
C THR A 118 -17.18 2.33 10.82
N ASP A 119 -17.97 1.82 9.87
CA ASP A 119 -17.52 0.89 8.83
C ASP A 119 -16.88 -0.40 9.34
N GLY A 120 -17.26 -0.83 10.55
CA GLY A 120 -16.71 -2.03 11.19
C GLY A 120 -15.38 -1.81 11.91
N ALA A 121 -14.87 -0.57 11.99
CA ALA A 121 -13.64 -0.28 12.72
C ALA A 121 -13.79 -0.60 14.22
N SER A 122 -12.90 -1.46 14.72
CA SER A 122 -12.89 -1.93 16.11
C SER A 122 -12.17 -0.96 17.06
N THR A 123 -11.53 0.10 16.55
CA THR A 123 -10.63 1.05 17.25
C THR A 123 -11.11 1.53 18.63
N ASN A 124 -12.41 1.70 18.81
CA ASN A 124 -12.98 2.21 20.07
C ASN A 124 -13.42 1.11 21.04
N TRP A 125 -13.18 -0.14 20.67
CA TRP A 125 -13.58 -1.35 21.38
C TRP A 125 -12.34 -2.20 21.68
N PRO A 126 -11.52 -1.84 22.68
CA PRO A 126 -10.33 -2.62 23.00
C PRO A 126 -10.66 -4.09 23.30
N ARG A 127 -9.67 -4.97 23.18
CA ARG A 127 -9.86 -6.42 23.43
C ARG A 127 -10.67 -6.71 24.69
N GLY A 128 -11.81 -7.40 24.53
CA GLY A 128 -12.68 -7.85 25.61
C GLY A 128 -13.67 -6.81 26.16
N TRP A 129 -13.98 -5.78 25.37
CA TRP A 129 -14.88 -4.68 25.73
C TRP A 129 -16.24 -4.72 25.02
N ALA A 130 -16.33 -5.34 23.84
CA ALA A 130 -17.58 -5.39 23.08
C ALA A 130 -18.51 -6.47 23.66
N PRO A 131 -19.69 -6.11 24.19
CA PRO A 131 -20.65 -7.04 24.77
C PRO A 131 -21.50 -7.77 23.73
N TRP A 132 -21.00 -7.84 22.49
CA TRP A 132 -21.68 -8.37 21.32
C TRP A 132 -20.61 -8.89 20.35
N SER A 133 -21.03 -9.80 19.48
CA SER A 133 -20.19 -10.33 18.40
C SER A 133 -20.22 -9.38 17.19
N PRO A 134 -19.08 -9.10 16.54
CA PRO A 134 -19.07 -8.40 15.26
C PRO A 134 -19.66 -9.27 14.14
N ILE A 135 -19.67 -10.59 14.30
CA ILE A 135 -20.16 -11.56 13.31
C ILE A 135 -21.70 -11.58 13.33
N GLY A 136 -22.29 -11.21 12.20
CA GLY A 136 -23.72 -11.26 11.92
C GLY A 136 -24.13 -12.50 11.11
N GLU A 137 -24.89 -12.29 10.03
CA GLU A 137 -25.35 -13.37 9.15
C GLU A 137 -24.16 -14.06 8.45
N LEU A 138 -24.10 -15.39 8.49
CA LEU A 138 -23.11 -16.15 7.73
C LEU A 138 -23.49 -16.17 6.25
N MET A 139 -22.59 -15.67 5.41
CA MET A 139 -22.79 -15.60 3.97
C MET A 139 -22.22 -16.83 3.26
N THR A 140 -21.21 -17.47 3.86
CA THR A 140 -20.63 -18.70 3.35
C THR A 140 -20.51 -19.75 4.45
N PRO A 141 -20.48 -21.06 4.10
CA PRO A 141 -20.27 -22.12 5.07
C PRO A 141 -18.84 -22.07 5.67
N PRO A 142 -18.69 -22.36 6.98
CA PRO A 142 -17.38 -22.55 7.61
C PRO A 142 -16.57 -23.65 6.93
N THR A 143 -15.39 -23.29 6.42
CA THR A 143 -14.55 -24.16 5.61
C THR A 143 -13.18 -24.40 6.27
N PRO A 144 -12.76 -25.66 6.49
CA PRO A 144 -11.43 -25.97 7.01
C PRO A 144 -10.33 -25.68 5.99
N ASN A 145 -9.27 -25.03 6.44
CA ASN A 145 -8.05 -24.73 5.69
C ASN A 145 -6.83 -25.28 6.42
N THR A 146 -5.83 -25.71 5.66
CA THR A 146 -4.51 -26.10 6.17
C THR A 146 -3.46 -25.17 5.58
N ILE A 147 -2.76 -24.46 6.46
CA ILE A 147 -1.62 -23.61 6.14
C ILE A 147 -0.37 -24.46 6.29
N GLU A 148 0.42 -24.62 5.22
CA GLU A 148 1.53 -25.56 5.21
C GLU A 148 2.78 -25.02 5.94
N ASP A 149 3.13 -23.76 5.72
CA ASP A 149 4.32 -23.10 6.29
C ASP A 149 4.15 -21.56 6.22
N TYR A 150 5.22 -20.81 6.46
CA TYR A 150 5.33 -19.36 6.26
C TYR A 150 4.95 -18.92 4.83
N VAL A 151 4.13 -17.88 4.72
CA VAL A 151 3.63 -17.24 3.50
C VAL A 151 3.60 -15.73 3.71
N ASP A 152 4.52 -14.98 3.11
CA ASP A 152 4.61 -13.52 3.14
C ASP A 152 4.27 -12.85 1.80
N ASP A 153 3.58 -13.59 0.95
CA ASP A 153 3.07 -13.12 -0.33
C ASP A 153 1.58 -13.45 -0.49
N TRP A 154 1.00 -13.04 -1.62
CA TRP A 154 -0.42 -13.27 -1.93
C TRP A 154 -0.62 -14.57 -2.73
N SER A 155 0.24 -15.58 -2.51
CA SER A 155 0.15 -16.86 -3.23
C SER A 155 -0.90 -17.82 -2.65
N LEU A 156 -1.32 -17.61 -1.40
CA LEU A 156 -2.28 -18.47 -0.72
C LEU A 156 -3.70 -17.93 -0.80
N LEU A 157 -4.53 -18.60 -1.61
CA LEU A 157 -5.98 -18.42 -1.60
C LEU A 157 -6.57 -19.13 -0.37
N LEU A 158 -7.24 -18.36 0.49
CA LEU A 158 -7.99 -18.85 1.64
C LEU A 158 -9.39 -19.27 1.21
N ASP A 159 -9.73 -20.55 1.39
CA ASP A 159 -11.06 -21.04 1.06
C ASP A 159 -12.05 -20.65 2.16
N ILE A 160 -12.87 -19.64 1.89
CA ILE A 160 -13.96 -19.21 2.77
C ILE A 160 -15.30 -19.89 2.44
N GLY A 161 -15.33 -20.88 1.56
CA GLY A 161 -16.55 -21.61 1.19
C GLY A 161 -17.45 -20.89 0.19
N ILE A 162 -16.91 -19.96 -0.61
CA ILE A 162 -17.68 -19.35 -1.71
C ILE A 162 -18.07 -20.44 -2.72
N VAL A 163 -19.36 -20.48 -3.07
CA VAL A 163 -19.88 -21.33 -4.13
C VAL A 163 -20.55 -20.41 -5.16
N ASP A 164 -20.11 -20.48 -6.41
CA ASP A 164 -20.60 -19.63 -7.50
C ASP A 164 -20.57 -18.12 -7.13
N ASP A 165 -21.71 -17.44 -7.20
CA ASP A 165 -21.88 -16.00 -6.91
C ASP A 165 -22.56 -15.76 -5.55
N GLU A 166 -22.49 -16.71 -4.61
CA GLU A 166 -23.35 -16.69 -3.40
C GLU A 166 -22.96 -15.65 -2.34
N PHE A 167 -21.76 -15.07 -2.38
CA PHE A 167 -21.35 -14.03 -1.42
C PHE A 167 -21.56 -12.62 -2.00
N ILE A 168 -22.82 -12.20 -2.06
CA ILE A 168 -23.24 -10.85 -2.44
C ILE A 168 -23.25 -9.95 -1.21
N VAL A 169 -22.72 -8.74 -1.34
CA VAL A 169 -22.71 -7.69 -0.30
C VAL A 169 -23.45 -6.47 -0.83
N GLY A 170 -24.41 -5.93 -0.07
CA GLY A 170 -25.21 -4.78 -0.48
C GLY A 170 -26.41 -5.12 -1.38
N ASP A 171 -27.05 -4.09 -1.95
CA ASP A 171 -28.27 -4.24 -2.76
C ASP A 171 -27.96 -4.18 -4.26
N SER A 172 -28.12 -5.31 -4.97
CA SER A 172 -28.03 -5.42 -6.43
C SER A 172 -28.93 -4.49 -7.25
N THR A 173 -29.88 -3.79 -6.61
CA THR A 173 -30.84 -2.87 -7.26
C THR A 173 -30.60 -1.40 -6.90
N ASP A 174 -29.70 -1.11 -5.95
CA ASP A 174 -29.32 0.24 -5.57
C ASP A 174 -27.83 0.30 -5.21
N ILE A 175 -27.02 0.82 -6.13
CA ILE A 175 -25.57 0.98 -6.01
C ILE A 175 -25.14 1.84 -4.80
N ASN A 176 -26.06 2.60 -4.21
CA ASN A 176 -25.78 3.43 -3.03
C ASN A 176 -25.93 2.67 -1.70
N VAL A 177 -26.47 1.45 -1.72
CA VAL A 177 -26.66 0.62 -0.52
C VAL A 177 -25.43 -0.25 -0.32
N VAL A 178 -24.44 0.34 0.34
CA VAL A 178 -23.18 -0.32 0.70
C VAL A 178 -23.29 -0.92 2.09
N GLU A 179 -22.88 -2.18 2.24
CA GLU A 179 -22.87 -2.91 3.51
C GLU A 179 -21.45 -3.37 3.86
N THR A 180 -21.15 -3.45 5.16
CA THR A 180 -19.88 -3.98 5.65
C THR A 180 -19.99 -5.49 5.86
N PHE A 181 -19.01 -6.22 5.37
CA PHE A 181 -18.88 -7.67 5.56
C PHE A 181 -17.59 -8.01 6.32
N LEU A 182 -17.48 -9.26 6.74
CA LEU A 182 -16.35 -9.80 7.47
C LEU A 182 -15.76 -10.99 6.73
N ILE A 183 -14.44 -11.07 6.73
CA ILE A 183 -13.73 -12.35 6.57
C ILE A 183 -13.34 -12.84 7.96
N VAL A 184 -13.78 -14.05 8.31
CA VAL A 184 -13.61 -14.63 9.63
C VAL A 184 -12.68 -15.85 9.56
N ILE A 185 -11.77 -15.94 10.52
CA ILE A 185 -10.84 -17.03 10.73
C ILE A 185 -10.94 -17.51 12.17
N VAL A 186 -11.12 -18.81 12.37
CA VAL A 186 -11.12 -19.47 13.68
C VAL A 186 -9.86 -20.32 13.78
N LYS A 187 -9.06 -20.09 14.83
CA LYS A 187 -7.79 -20.79 15.05
C LYS A 187 -8.03 -22.26 15.41
N GLY A 188 -7.32 -23.18 14.76
CA GLY A 188 -7.35 -24.61 15.09
C GLY A 188 -6.40 -25.03 16.22
N GLY A 189 -5.61 -24.10 16.76
CA GLY A 189 -4.60 -24.32 17.79
C GLY A 189 -3.78 -23.05 18.03
N GLU A 190 -2.65 -23.16 18.75
CA GLU A 190 -1.69 -22.06 18.95
C GLU A 190 -1.24 -21.46 17.60
N GLY A 191 -0.92 -22.32 16.64
CA GLY A 191 -0.71 -21.95 15.23
C GLY A 191 -1.92 -22.30 14.36
N PRO A 192 -2.10 -21.63 13.21
CA PRO A 192 -1.15 -20.72 12.60
C PRO A 192 -1.28 -19.28 13.12
N HIS A 193 -0.20 -18.51 12.98
CA HIS A 193 -0.12 -17.10 13.32
C HIS A 193 -0.21 -16.26 12.05
N PRO A 194 -1.26 -15.44 11.88
CA PRO A 194 -1.37 -14.56 10.73
C PRO A 194 -0.32 -13.43 10.80
N LEU A 195 0.18 -13.02 9.64
CA LEU A 195 0.99 -11.80 9.52
C LEU A 195 0.09 -10.56 9.64
N ALA A 196 0.66 -9.47 10.14
CA ALA A 196 -0.03 -8.21 10.36
C ALA A 196 0.89 -7.01 10.07
N SER A 197 0.27 -5.89 9.74
CA SER A 197 0.94 -4.61 9.48
C SER A 197 0.34 -3.50 10.33
N ASP A 198 1.12 -2.45 10.54
CA ASP A 198 0.66 -1.25 11.24
C ASP A 198 -0.38 -0.49 10.42
N VAL A 199 -1.43 -0.04 11.09
CA VAL A 199 -2.45 0.90 10.59
C VAL A 199 -2.48 2.10 11.54
N PRO A 200 -2.83 3.31 11.11
CA PRO A 200 -2.52 4.50 11.91
C PRO A 200 -3.68 4.99 12.78
N ASP A 201 -4.92 4.74 12.34
CA ASP A 201 -6.11 5.48 12.76
C ASP A 201 -7.20 4.54 13.18
N GLU A 202 -7.39 3.52 12.36
CA GLU A 202 -8.43 2.53 12.55
C GLU A 202 -7.87 1.14 12.30
N THR A 203 -8.30 0.22 13.15
CA THR A 203 -8.13 -1.22 12.96
C THR A 203 -9.50 -1.80 12.66
N TYR A 204 -9.58 -2.61 11.61
CA TYR A 204 -10.77 -3.37 11.25
C TYR A 204 -10.67 -4.83 11.71
N LEU A 205 -9.57 -5.19 12.35
CA LEU A 205 -9.36 -6.49 12.99
C LEU A 205 -10.09 -6.57 14.33
N TRP A 206 -11.07 -7.46 14.37
CA TRP A 206 -11.72 -7.96 15.56
C TRP A 206 -11.06 -9.24 16.01
N PHE A 207 -10.92 -9.37 17.32
CA PHE A 207 -10.44 -10.56 17.98
C PHE A 207 -11.39 -10.93 19.12
N GLY A 208 -11.68 -12.21 19.25
CA GLY A 208 -12.43 -12.69 20.40
C GLY A 208 -12.38 -14.20 20.60
N GLY A 209 -13.16 -14.66 21.57
CA GLY A 209 -13.31 -16.07 21.91
C GLY A 209 -14.06 -16.88 20.85
N PRO A 210 -14.57 -18.08 21.20
CA PRO A 210 -15.31 -18.92 20.26
C PRO A 210 -16.47 -18.16 19.62
N TRP A 211 -16.50 -18.08 18.28
CA TRP A 211 -17.58 -17.40 17.55
C TRP A 211 -18.99 -17.95 17.82
N THR A 212 -19.08 -19.16 18.39
CA THR A 212 -20.34 -19.78 18.82
C THR A 212 -20.79 -19.34 20.23
N ASP A 213 -19.97 -18.58 20.94
CA ASP A 213 -20.25 -17.99 22.25
C ASP A 213 -20.02 -16.46 22.20
N PRO A 214 -21.00 -15.70 21.67
CA PRO A 214 -20.81 -14.29 21.31
C PRO A 214 -20.57 -13.36 22.49
N ASP A 215 -20.98 -13.74 23.70
CA ASP A 215 -20.87 -12.88 24.89
C ASP A 215 -19.60 -13.21 25.71
N GLY A 216 -19.10 -14.45 25.60
CA GLY A 216 -18.06 -15.01 26.47
C GLY A 216 -18.53 -15.17 27.93
N ASP A 217 -17.88 -16.07 28.68
CA ASP A 217 -18.15 -16.18 30.12
C ASP A 217 -17.51 -15.01 30.89
N ILE A 218 -18.31 -13.96 31.16
CA ILE A 218 -17.91 -12.78 31.94
C ILE A 218 -17.43 -13.12 33.39
N THR A 219 -17.65 -14.36 33.86
CA THR A 219 -17.22 -14.81 35.19
C THR A 219 -15.85 -15.45 35.21
N THR A 220 -15.29 -15.76 34.04
CA THR A 220 -13.88 -16.10 33.84
C THR A 220 -13.23 -14.93 33.12
N PRO A 221 -12.60 -13.99 33.85
CA PRO A 221 -11.83 -12.94 33.21
C PRO A 221 -10.69 -13.64 32.47
N ASP A 222 -10.80 -13.74 31.15
CA ASP A 222 -9.68 -14.11 30.29
C ASP A 222 -8.67 -12.97 30.31
N GLY A 223 -7.92 -12.92 31.41
CA GLY A 223 -6.78 -12.04 31.70
C GLY A 223 -7.04 -10.54 31.53
N ASP A 224 -6.99 -9.75 32.60
CA ASP A 224 -6.60 -8.33 32.69
C ASP A 224 -7.00 -7.25 31.63
N TRP A 225 -7.77 -7.52 30.56
CA TRP A 225 -7.84 -6.63 29.39
C TRP A 225 -9.15 -5.87 29.20
N GLY A 226 -10.16 -6.10 30.04
CA GLY A 226 -11.45 -5.39 29.95
C GLY A 226 -12.50 -5.85 30.97
N PRO A 227 -13.78 -5.50 30.76
CA PRO A 227 -14.91 -5.99 31.57
C PRO A 227 -15.16 -7.50 31.45
N GLY A 228 -14.47 -8.21 30.54
CA GLY A 228 -14.49 -9.67 30.41
C GLY A 228 -15.41 -10.20 29.31
N TYR A 229 -15.73 -9.40 28.30
CA TYR A 229 -16.47 -9.88 27.13
C TYR A 229 -15.54 -10.60 26.15
N ALA A 230 -16.12 -11.39 25.23
CA ALA A 230 -15.35 -12.13 24.24
C ALA A 230 -14.64 -11.21 23.22
N TRP A 231 -15.26 -10.10 22.80
CA TRP A 231 -14.85 -9.38 21.59
C TRP A 231 -14.21 -8.00 21.83
N GLY A 232 -13.40 -7.59 20.87
CA GLY A 232 -12.85 -6.24 20.71
C GLY A 232 -11.80 -6.21 19.60
N SER A 233 -11.03 -5.14 19.50
CA SER A 233 -9.79 -5.09 18.72
C SER A 233 -8.83 -6.16 19.20
N TYR A 234 -7.92 -6.59 18.33
CA TYR A 234 -6.82 -7.46 18.73
C TYR A 234 -5.97 -6.85 19.85
N GLN A 235 -5.81 -5.53 19.83
CA GLN A 235 -5.01 -4.79 20.79
C GLN A 235 -5.78 -4.43 22.06
N SER A 236 -5.05 -4.37 23.17
CA SER A 236 -5.56 -3.88 24.44
C SER A 236 -5.61 -2.35 24.49
N SER A 237 -6.41 -1.80 25.42
CA SER A 237 -6.45 -0.35 25.65
C SER A 237 -5.08 0.27 25.97
N ALA A 238 -4.15 -0.51 26.52
CA ALA A 238 -2.80 -0.06 26.84
C ALA A 238 -1.89 0.01 25.61
N SER A 239 -2.06 -0.92 24.66
CA SER A 239 -1.21 -1.04 23.46
C SER A 239 -1.74 -0.26 22.26
N MET A 240 -3.02 0.12 22.25
CA MET A 240 -3.60 0.95 21.17
C MET A 240 -2.94 2.32 21.04
N ALA A 241 -2.33 2.84 22.11
CA ALA A 241 -1.59 4.10 22.07
C ALA A 241 -0.20 3.97 21.42
N ASP A 242 0.32 2.74 21.28
CA ASP A 242 1.65 2.46 20.74
C ASP A 242 1.62 2.18 19.22
N GLY A 243 0.42 2.08 18.64
CA GLY A 243 0.16 1.77 17.23
C GLY A 243 -1.11 0.95 17.08
N LEU A 244 -1.71 0.92 15.90
CA LEU A 244 -2.80 -0.01 15.57
C LEU A 244 -2.30 -1.03 14.57
N ILE A 245 -2.86 -2.24 14.56
CA ILE A 245 -2.46 -3.29 13.62
C ILE A 245 -3.68 -3.97 13.01
N ASP A 246 -3.55 -4.37 11.74
CA ASP A 246 -4.53 -5.20 11.04
C ASP A 246 -3.86 -6.41 10.39
N ASN A 247 -4.66 -7.46 10.13
CA ASN A 247 -4.20 -8.66 9.46
C ASN A 247 -3.83 -8.38 8.00
N MET A 248 -2.82 -9.11 7.51
CA MET A 248 -2.42 -9.16 6.11
C MET A 248 -3.41 -9.99 5.29
N ILE A 249 -4.52 -9.34 4.95
CA ILE A 249 -5.63 -9.93 4.17
C ILE A 249 -6.00 -9.03 2.98
N VAL A 250 -6.13 -9.65 1.81
CA VAL A 250 -6.63 -9.01 0.59
C VAL A 250 -7.88 -9.74 0.14
N VAL A 251 -8.95 -9.00 -0.11
CA VAL A 251 -10.20 -9.53 -0.64
C VAL A 251 -10.41 -9.00 -2.04
N LYS A 252 -10.59 -9.87 -3.04
CA LYS A 252 -10.96 -9.47 -4.40
C LYS A 252 -12.45 -9.52 -4.59
N VAL A 253 -13.01 -8.47 -5.15
CA VAL A 253 -14.44 -8.31 -5.41
C VAL A 253 -14.72 -7.96 -6.86
N GLU A 254 -15.92 -8.33 -7.31
CA GLU A 254 -16.50 -7.92 -8.58
C GLU A 254 -17.63 -6.93 -8.33
N TYR A 255 -17.76 -5.90 -9.16
CA TYR A 255 -18.82 -4.88 -9.09
C TYR A 255 -19.77 -4.98 -10.30
N PRO A 256 -20.64 -6.00 -10.37
CA PRO A 256 -21.46 -6.25 -11.56
C PRO A 256 -22.62 -5.27 -11.76
N TRP A 257 -22.85 -4.37 -10.81
CA TRP A 257 -23.94 -3.39 -10.82
C TRP A 257 -23.47 -1.94 -10.95
N GLY A 258 -22.16 -1.76 -11.13
CA GLY A 258 -21.47 -0.48 -11.25
C GLY A 258 -20.27 -0.43 -10.32
N ALA A 259 -19.12 -0.04 -10.87
CA ALA A 259 -17.82 -0.14 -10.22
C ALA A 259 -17.16 1.23 -10.12
N PRO A 260 -16.44 1.53 -9.02
CA PRO A 260 -15.59 2.69 -8.98
C PRO A 260 -14.43 2.54 -9.96
N LEU A 261 -14.09 3.61 -10.67
CA LEU A 261 -12.84 3.68 -11.41
C LEU A 261 -11.66 3.44 -10.47
N ALA A 262 -10.89 2.40 -10.75
CA ALA A 262 -9.72 2.02 -9.98
C ALA A 262 -8.44 2.71 -10.49
N ILE A 263 -7.77 3.42 -9.60
CA ILE A 263 -6.41 3.93 -9.82
C ILE A 263 -5.44 2.83 -9.35
N GLN A 264 -5.19 1.85 -10.23
CA GLN A 264 -4.43 0.65 -9.92
C GLN A 264 -2.99 0.94 -9.56
N SER A 265 -2.35 1.90 -10.24
CA SER A 265 -0.98 2.31 -9.95
C SER A 265 -0.67 3.77 -10.21
N MET A 266 0.33 4.31 -9.52
CA MET A 266 0.92 5.63 -9.79
C MET A 266 2.39 5.62 -9.37
N ASN A 267 3.32 6.00 -10.24
CA ASN A 267 4.74 5.92 -9.90
C ASN A 267 5.14 6.94 -8.82
N GLN A 268 5.88 6.49 -7.81
CA GLN A 268 6.58 7.34 -6.85
C GLN A 268 7.79 8.00 -7.54
N LEU A 269 7.84 9.33 -7.50
CA LEU A 269 8.95 10.12 -8.03
C LEU A 269 10.10 10.19 -7.01
N ASN A 270 11.34 10.25 -7.51
CA ASN A 270 12.55 10.37 -6.69
C ASN A 270 12.62 11.78 -6.06
N ASN A 271 13.21 11.88 -4.86
CA ASN A 271 13.71 13.17 -4.40
C ASN A 271 14.83 13.65 -5.34
N THR A 272 14.87 14.95 -5.59
CA THR A 272 15.70 15.53 -6.65
C THR A 272 16.37 16.82 -6.20
N TYR A 273 17.53 17.16 -6.76
CA TYR A 273 18.09 18.51 -6.71
C TYR A 273 17.78 19.31 -7.98
N ASP A 274 17.00 18.79 -8.93
CA ASP A 274 16.57 19.61 -10.05
C ASP A 274 15.68 20.74 -9.54
N ARG A 275 16.17 21.98 -9.67
CA ARG A 275 15.50 23.17 -9.17
C ARG A 275 14.54 23.78 -10.18
N GLY A 276 14.28 23.11 -11.30
CA GLY A 276 13.36 23.66 -12.28
C GLY A 276 13.98 24.81 -13.10
N LEU A 277 15.32 24.93 -13.15
CA LEU A 277 16.03 26.16 -13.55
C LEU A 277 16.38 26.25 -15.05
N PHE A 278 16.10 25.22 -15.85
CA PHE A 278 16.51 25.17 -17.27
C PHE A 278 15.38 25.52 -18.27
N MET A 279 15.69 26.36 -19.26
CA MET A 279 14.94 26.57 -20.51
C MET A 279 15.98 26.77 -21.64
N PRO A 280 15.89 26.16 -22.85
CA PRO A 280 14.73 25.54 -23.52
C PRO A 280 14.75 23.99 -23.54
N PRO A 281 13.71 23.31 -24.07
CA PRO A 281 13.50 21.86 -23.93
C PRO A 281 14.64 20.97 -24.50
N PRO A 282 14.81 19.74 -23.97
CA PRO A 282 13.95 19.12 -22.96
C PRO A 282 14.23 19.67 -21.54
N PRO A 283 13.19 19.82 -20.70
CA PRO A 283 13.17 20.77 -19.60
C PRO A 283 13.52 20.10 -18.26
N GLY A 284 14.55 20.59 -17.57
CA GLY A 284 14.75 20.30 -16.15
C GLY A 284 13.77 21.11 -15.29
N ASN A 285 12.45 20.94 -15.49
CA ASN A 285 11.35 21.49 -14.68
C ASN A 285 10.00 20.78 -14.87
N THR A 286 9.98 19.68 -15.62
CA THR A 286 8.82 18.82 -15.80
C THR A 286 9.19 17.39 -15.44
N VAL A 287 8.35 16.74 -14.66
CA VAL A 287 8.43 15.29 -14.38
C VAL A 287 7.11 14.66 -14.76
N THR A 288 7.17 13.50 -15.40
CA THR A 288 5.99 12.77 -15.84
C THR A 288 5.63 11.73 -14.79
N VAL A 289 4.37 11.77 -14.36
CA VAL A 289 3.74 10.73 -13.57
C VAL A 289 2.98 9.81 -14.51
N SER A 290 3.11 8.52 -14.30
CA SER A 290 2.40 7.44 -14.98
C SER A 290 1.49 6.74 -13.98
N ALA A 291 0.25 6.51 -14.39
CA ALA A 291 -0.76 5.84 -13.60
C ALA A 291 -1.47 4.76 -14.43
N ASP A 292 -1.71 3.59 -13.83
CA ASP A 292 -2.52 2.52 -14.42
C ASP A 292 -3.95 2.68 -13.92
N LEU A 293 -4.89 2.94 -14.84
CA LEU A 293 -6.30 3.14 -14.55
C LEU A 293 -7.13 1.99 -15.10
N PHE A 294 -8.15 1.60 -14.35
CA PHE A 294 -9.03 0.50 -14.69
C PHE A 294 -10.46 0.81 -14.29
N ASP A 295 -11.39 0.44 -15.14
CA ASP A 295 -12.81 0.52 -14.87
C ASP A 295 -13.57 -0.65 -15.52
N ASP A 296 -14.83 -0.84 -15.13
CA ASP A 296 -15.70 -1.80 -15.79
C ASP A 296 -16.17 -1.29 -17.16
N VAL A 297 -16.37 -2.21 -18.11
CA VAL A 297 -16.77 -1.82 -19.46
C VAL A 297 -18.27 -1.54 -19.49
N ASP A 298 -18.66 -0.31 -19.80
CA ASP A 298 -20.06 0.03 -20.03
C ASP A 298 -20.61 -0.70 -21.25
N ASP A 299 -21.68 -1.47 -21.06
CA ASP A 299 -22.39 -2.21 -22.09
C ASP A 299 -22.86 -1.33 -23.26
N ALA A 300 -23.15 -0.04 -23.01
CA ALA A 300 -23.69 0.86 -24.02
C ALA A 300 -22.62 1.46 -24.94
N SER A 301 -21.51 1.91 -24.38
CA SER A 301 -20.38 2.51 -25.11
C SER A 301 -19.35 1.46 -25.57
N GLY A 302 -19.23 0.34 -24.85
CA GLY A 302 -18.14 -0.62 -25.00
C GLY A 302 -16.80 -0.06 -24.51
N MET A 303 -16.82 1.02 -23.74
CA MET A 303 -15.66 1.67 -23.15
C MET A 303 -15.72 1.53 -21.64
N ALA A 304 -14.56 1.32 -21.02
CA ALA A 304 -14.38 1.39 -19.59
C ALA A 304 -14.09 2.82 -19.14
N ILE A 305 -13.17 3.51 -19.82
CA ILE A 305 -12.83 4.91 -19.50
C ILE A 305 -13.06 5.77 -20.74
N ASP A 306 -14.00 6.69 -20.67
CA ASP A 306 -14.35 7.62 -21.75
C ASP A 306 -14.70 9.04 -21.27
N GLY A 307 -15.48 9.78 -22.06
CA GLY A 307 -15.87 11.16 -21.75
C GLY A 307 -17.02 11.28 -20.76
N ASN A 308 -17.58 10.17 -20.28
CA ASN A 308 -18.58 10.14 -19.21
C ASN A 308 -17.93 10.08 -17.83
N ASP A 309 -16.65 9.70 -17.76
CA ASP A 309 -15.84 9.71 -16.54
C ASP A 309 -15.14 11.06 -16.37
N GLU A 310 -14.99 11.47 -15.11
CA GLU A 310 -14.21 12.64 -14.74
C GLU A 310 -12.93 12.19 -14.03
N VAL A 311 -11.82 12.11 -14.75
CA VAL A 311 -10.50 11.77 -14.19
C VAL A 311 -9.60 13.00 -14.20
N VAL A 312 -9.15 13.41 -13.02
CA VAL A 312 -8.35 14.63 -12.83
C VAL A 312 -7.09 14.30 -12.03
N ALA A 313 -5.93 14.66 -12.58
CA ALA A 313 -4.68 14.64 -11.85
C ALA A 313 -4.46 15.98 -11.16
N HIS A 314 -3.88 15.95 -9.97
CA HIS A 314 -3.62 17.11 -9.14
C HIS A 314 -2.16 17.14 -8.73
N TYR A 315 -1.57 18.34 -8.64
CA TYR A 315 -0.36 18.54 -7.86
C TYR A 315 -0.40 19.84 -7.07
N SER A 316 0.17 19.82 -5.88
CA SER A 316 0.32 20.96 -4.98
C SER A 316 1.79 21.36 -4.90
N PHE A 317 2.08 22.61 -5.26
CA PHE A 317 3.42 23.17 -5.17
C PHE A 317 3.34 24.62 -4.68
N GLN A 318 4.14 24.96 -3.66
CA GLN A 318 4.19 26.30 -3.04
C GLN A 318 2.80 26.84 -2.61
N GLY A 319 1.93 25.94 -2.15
CA GLY A 319 0.58 26.26 -1.67
C GLY A 319 -0.46 26.50 -2.77
N VAL A 320 -0.14 26.15 -4.02
CA VAL A 320 -1.07 26.20 -5.15
C VAL A 320 -1.31 24.78 -5.66
N THR A 321 -2.57 24.35 -5.62
CA THR A 321 -3.02 23.13 -6.29
C THR A 321 -3.34 23.44 -7.74
N THR A 322 -2.84 22.61 -8.64
CA THR A 322 -3.10 22.68 -10.09
C THR A 322 -3.73 21.38 -10.55
N ASP A 323 -4.83 21.51 -11.28
CA ASP A 323 -5.55 20.39 -11.88
C ASP A 323 -5.07 20.19 -13.32
N LEU A 324 -4.89 18.93 -13.70
CA LEU A 324 -4.36 18.49 -14.96
C LEU A 324 -5.26 17.41 -15.56
N ALA A 325 -5.40 17.45 -16.87
CA ALA A 325 -5.93 16.31 -17.61
C ALA A 325 -4.84 15.26 -17.76
N LEU A 326 -5.23 13.99 -17.70
CA LEU A 326 -4.35 12.89 -18.02
C LEU A 326 -4.30 12.63 -19.53
N THR A 327 -3.15 12.14 -20.00
CA THR A 327 -2.89 11.78 -21.40
C THR A 327 -2.75 10.27 -21.50
N ALA A 328 -3.55 9.62 -22.34
CA ALA A 328 -3.41 8.20 -22.63
C ALA A 328 -2.04 7.89 -23.26
N ASP A 329 -1.34 6.90 -22.71
CA ASP A 329 -0.01 6.47 -23.16
C ASP A 329 -0.02 5.04 -23.70
N ASP A 330 -0.42 4.06 -22.88
CA ASP A 330 -0.58 2.65 -23.26
C ASP A 330 -1.94 2.12 -22.77
N VAL A 331 -2.99 2.51 -23.50
CA VAL A 331 -4.39 2.17 -23.17
C VAL A 331 -4.95 1.12 -24.12
N GLY A 332 -5.79 0.24 -23.57
CA GLY A 332 -6.56 -0.74 -24.31
C GLY A 332 -7.62 -0.11 -25.21
N ALA A 333 -8.27 -0.94 -26.04
CA ALA A 333 -9.34 -0.48 -26.93
C ALA A 333 -10.60 0.00 -26.16
N ASP A 334 -10.74 -0.47 -24.93
CA ASP A 334 -11.75 -0.11 -23.93
C ASP A 334 -11.36 1.13 -23.11
N GLY A 335 -10.15 1.66 -23.25
CA GLY A 335 -9.66 2.80 -22.47
C GLY A 335 -8.89 2.40 -21.19
N ASN A 336 -8.94 1.14 -20.76
CA ASN A 336 -8.20 0.70 -19.58
C ASN A 336 -6.69 0.68 -19.83
N GLY A 337 -5.89 1.30 -18.96
CA GLY A 337 -4.43 1.17 -18.98
C GLY A 337 -3.66 2.39 -18.53
N ILE A 338 -2.51 2.63 -19.17
CA ILE A 338 -1.55 3.60 -18.69
C ILE A 338 -1.87 5.00 -19.19
N TYR A 339 -2.07 5.90 -18.24
CA TYR A 339 -2.23 7.33 -18.42
C TYR A 339 -1.05 8.08 -17.80
N THR A 340 -0.76 9.27 -18.32
CA THR A 340 0.34 10.10 -17.84
C THR A 340 -0.08 11.55 -17.63
N PHE A 341 0.59 12.24 -16.72
CA PHE A 341 0.47 13.70 -16.57
C PHE A 341 1.80 14.32 -16.15
N ASP A 342 1.98 15.57 -16.54
CA ASP A 342 3.23 16.29 -16.36
C ASP A 342 3.12 17.31 -15.21
N ILE A 343 3.93 17.12 -14.18
CA ILE A 343 4.07 18.08 -13.09
C ILE A 343 5.10 19.12 -13.48
N PHE A 344 4.74 20.40 -13.38
CA PHE A 344 5.62 21.53 -13.68
C PHE A 344 6.00 22.29 -12.40
N TYR A 345 7.28 22.32 -12.06
CA TYR A 345 7.78 22.86 -10.77
C TYR A 345 8.92 23.89 -10.95
N ALA A 346 8.69 24.91 -11.77
CA ALA A 346 9.71 25.94 -12.02
C ALA A 346 10.04 26.79 -10.79
N ASN A 347 11.33 27.14 -10.65
CA ASN A 347 11.88 27.96 -9.55
C ASN A 347 11.75 27.30 -8.17
N ALA A 348 11.83 25.98 -8.11
CA ALA A 348 11.81 25.28 -6.85
C ALA A 348 13.11 25.53 -6.05
N ASN A 349 12.97 25.55 -4.73
CA ASN A 349 14.06 25.76 -3.80
C ASN A 349 14.31 24.50 -2.99
N PRO A 350 15.56 24.26 -2.56
CA PRO A 350 15.84 23.22 -1.58
C PRO A 350 14.90 23.32 -0.37
N GLY A 351 14.26 22.20 -0.03
CA GLY A 351 13.25 22.06 1.00
C GLY A 351 11.81 22.10 0.49
N ASP A 352 11.55 22.53 -0.75
CA ASP A 352 10.21 22.49 -1.34
C ASP A 352 9.74 21.04 -1.51
N VAL A 353 8.47 20.78 -1.17
CA VAL A 353 7.81 19.48 -1.34
C VAL A 353 6.71 19.65 -2.38
N ILE A 354 6.65 18.74 -3.34
CA ILE A 354 5.62 18.67 -4.36
C ILE A 354 4.80 17.43 -4.08
N GLU A 355 3.50 17.61 -3.85
CA GLU A 355 2.54 16.54 -3.62
C GLU A 355 1.67 16.35 -4.87
N TYR A 356 1.27 15.12 -5.19
CA TYR A 356 0.46 14.81 -6.37
C TYR A 356 -0.45 13.59 -6.15
N TRP A 357 -1.63 13.62 -6.76
CA TRP A 357 -2.66 12.57 -6.66
C TRP A 357 -3.62 12.62 -7.84
N ILE A 358 -4.53 11.66 -7.92
CA ILE A 358 -5.58 11.58 -8.94
C ILE A 358 -6.92 11.47 -8.21
N THR A 359 -7.93 12.18 -8.68
CA THR A 359 -9.34 11.91 -8.35
C THR A 359 -10.05 11.41 -9.59
N ALA A 360 -11.03 10.53 -9.40
CA ALA A 360 -11.91 10.09 -10.46
C ALA A 360 -13.36 10.03 -9.98
N THR A 361 -14.28 10.24 -10.91
CA THR A 361 -15.70 9.89 -10.76
C THR A 361 -16.10 9.14 -12.02
N ASP A 362 -16.55 7.90 -11.85
CA ASP A 362 -17.01 7.06 -12.96
C ASP A 362 -18.35 7.54 -13.53
N ASN A 363 -18.79 6.86 -14.58
CA ASN A 363 -20.10 7.01 -15.22
C ASN A 363 -21.30 6.64 -14.31
N ASP A 364 -21.09 5.92 -13.22
CA ASP A 364 -22.07 5.54 -12.19
C ASP A 364 -22.17 6.54 -11.02
N GLY A 365 -21.28 7.54 -10.99
CA GLY A 365 -21.19 8.58 -9.97
C GLY A 365 -20.46 8.14 -8.69
N LEU A 366 -19.71 7.04 -8.70
CA LEU A 366 -18.83 6.65 -7.59
C LEU A 366 -17.50 7.38 -7.72
N ALA A 367 -17.00 7.84 -6.58
CA ALA A 367 -15.77 8.63 -6.53
C ALA A 367 -14.62 7.79 -5.99
N SER A 368 -13.47 7.89 -6.64
CA SER A 368 -12.21 7.34 -6.18
C SER A 368 -11.12 8.41 -6.16
N GLU A 369 -10.09 8.15 -5.37
CA GLU A 369 -8.93 9.00 -5.21
C GLU A 369 -7.71 8.11 -5.08
N SER A 370 -6.54 8.56 -5.51
CA SER A 370 -5.30 7.83 -5.23
C SER A 370 -4.68 8.34 -3.93
N MET A 371 -3.77 7.55 -3.38
CA MET A 371 -2.86 8.12 -2.39
C MET A 371 -2.14 9.35 -2.94
N HIS A 372 -2.05 10.36 -2.09
CA HIS A 372 -1.14 11.47 -2.30
C HIS A 372 0.28 10.95 -2.28
N LEU A 373 1.03 11.12 -3.36
CA LEU A 373 2.47 10.88 -3.44
C LEU A 373 3.17 12.23 -3.29
N ASN A 374 4.45 12.22 -2.90
CA ASN A 374 5.23 13.45 -2.91
C ASN A 374 6.70 13.19 -3.21
N PHE A 375 7.37 14.22 -3.71
CA PHE A 375 8.83 14.27 -3.81
C PHE A 375 9.35 15.61 -3.30
N GLN A 376 10.59 15.61 -2.82
CA GLN A 376 11.23 16.79 -2.26
C GLN A 376 12.38 17.29 -3.16
N ILE A 377 12.48 18.62 -3.25
CA ILE A 377 13.68 19.28 -3.76
C ILE A 377 14.74 19.28 -2.66
N LYS A 378 15.75 18.43 -2.78
CA LYS A 378 16.74 18.19 -1.74
C LYS A 378 18.14 18.53 -2.24
N GLU A 379 18.77 19.47 -1.55
CA GLU A 379 20.17 19.81 -1.80
C GLU A 379 21.08 18.90 -0.98
N PRO A 380 22.16 18.35 -1.58
CA PRO A 380 23.23 17.70 -0.85
C PRO A 380 23.77 18.61 0.25
N ILE A 381 23.88 18.08 1.48
CA ILE A 381 24.08 18.89 2.68
C ILE A 381 25.56 19.16 3.00
N ASN A 382 26.48 18.40 2.42
CA ASN A 382 27.91 18.52 2.65
C ASN A 382 28.63 19.19 1.47
N PRO A 383 28.79 20.54 1.47
CA PRO A 383 29.41 21.26 0.36
C PRO A 383 30.91 20.98 0.17
N ASP A 384 31.56 20.41 1.19
CA ASP A 384 32.98 20.05 1.17
C ASP A 384 33.19 18.57 0.74
N ALA A 385 32.11 17.81 0.51
CA ALA A 385 32.20 16.43 0.06
C ALA A 385 32.53 16.34 -1.44
N ASP A 386 33.52 15.50 -1.74
CA ASP A 386 33.93 15.12 -3.11
C ASP A 386 33.63 13.63 -3.40
N LEU A 387 33.03 12.96 -2.42
CA LEU A 387 32.61 11.58 -2.48
C LEU A 387 31.11 11.51 -2.18
N LEU A 388 30.34 10.99 -3.14
CA LEU A 388 28.95 10.58 -2.89
C LEU A 388 28.93 9.09 -2.54
N VAL A 389 28.34 8.77 -1.39
CA VAL A 389 28.08 7.40 -0.94
C VAL A 389 26.60 7.10 -1.15
N ILE A 390 26.32 6.19 -2.08
CA ILE A 390 24.97 5.74 -2.40
C ILE A 390 24.73 4.42 -1.66
N ARG A 391 23.72 4.41 -0.80
CA ARG A 391 23.20 3.19 -0.17
C ARG A 391 22.09 2.66 -1.05
N ASP A 392 22.36 1.56 -1.77
CA ASP A 392 21.38 0.95 -2.66
C ASP A 392 20.70 -0.23 -1.96
N ARG A 393 19.59 0.03 -1.25
CA ARG A 393 18.86 -0.99 -0.47
C ARG A 393 19.75 -1.75 0.53
N VAL A 394 20.50 -1.00 1.35
CA VAL A 394 21.38 -1.58 2.37
C VAL A 394 20.58 -1.89 3.64
N SER A 395 20.66 -3.12 4.16
CA SER A 395 20.06 -3.47 5.46
C SER A 395 20.67 -2.67 6.62
N ASP A 396 19.90 -2.41 7.69
CA ASP A 396 20.38 -1.62 8.84
C ASP A 396 21.60 -2.22 9.53
N ARG A 397 21.76 -3.53 9.42
CA ARG A 397 22.94 -4.26 9.94
C ARG A 397 24.23 -3.92 9.19
N GLN A 398 24.12 -3.45 7.94
CA GLN A 398 25.25 -3.13 7.05
C GLN A 398 25.38 -1.62 6.77
N ARG A 399 24.36 -0.84 7.11
CA ARG A 399 24.18 0.59 6.78
C ARG A 399 25.31 1.53 7.21
N ASN A 400 26.20 1.11 8.12
CA ASN A 400 27.30 1.94 8.63
C ASN A 400 28.71 1.40 8.31
N LEU A 401 28.82 0.29 7.58
CA LEU A 401 30.12 -0.38 7.41
C LEU A 401 31.07 0.44 6.52
N VAL A 402 30.56 1.03 5.44
CA VAL A 402 31.36 1.85 4.52
C VAL A 402 31.69 3.19 5.17
N GLU A 403 30.70 3.80 5.81
CA GLU A 403 30.79 5.06 6.53
C GLU A 403 31.83 4.99 7.64
N GLN A 404 31.82 3.91 8.43
CA GLN A 404 32.82 3.73 9.48
C GLN A 404 34.25 3.72 8.93
N VAL A 405 34.46 3.08 7.77
CA VAL A 405 35.78 3.08 7.12
C VAL A 405 36.12 4.46 6.57
N LEU A 406 35.17 5.18 5.99
CA LEU A 406 35.37 6.54 5.49
C LEU A 406 35.71 7.52 6.64
N ASP A 407 34.97 7.45 7.75
CA ASP A 407 35.19 8.21 8.97
C ASP A 407 36.57 7.91 9.57
N ASP A 408 36.93 6.63 9.72
CA ASP A 408 38.22 6.19 10.26
C ASP A 408 39.41 6.70 9.41
N ASN A 409 39.17 7.00 8.13
CA ASN A 409 40.18 7.51 7.19
C ASN A 409 40.04 9.02 6.91
N ASN A 410 39.16 9.74 7.62
CA ASN A 410 38.89 11.18 7.45
C ASN A 410 38.45 11.58 6.04
N PHE A 411 37.65 10.75 5.37
CA PHE A 411 36.97 11.18 4.15
C PHE A 411 35.84 12.15 4.48
N VAL A 412 35.60 13.11 3.58
CA VAL A 412 34.42 13.98 3.62
C VAL A 412 33.50 13.50 2.50
N TYR A 413 32.29 13.10 2.87
CA TYR A 413 31.36 12.47 1.94
C TYR A 413 29.92 12.92 2.18
N GLU A 414 29.10 12.77 1.15
CA GLU A 414 27.65 12.91 1.19
C GLU A 414 27.03 11.51 1.17
N ILE A 415 25.95 11.29 1.93
CA ILE A 415 25.18 10.04 1.87
C ILE A 415 23.90 10.30 1.09
N TRP A 416 23.60 9.43 0.14
CA TRP A 416 22.29 9.34 -0.49
C TRP A 416 21.73 7.94 -0.31
N ASP A 417 20.61 7.83 0.39
CA ASP A 417 19.99 6.55 0.72
C ASP A 417 18.81 6.31 -0.23
N THR A 418 19.00 5.46 -1.24
CA THR A 418 18.02 5.34 -2.35
C THR A 418 16.67 4.84 -1.86
N PHE A 419 16.64 4.20 -0.70
CA PHE A 419 15.41 3.79 -0.04
C PHE A 419 14.64 4.99 0.52
N LEU A 420 15.31 5.88 1.26
CA LEU A 420 14.69 7.05 1.87
C LEU A 420 14.39 8.17 0.87
N GLU A 421 15.15 8.21 -0.22
CA GLU A 421 15.04 9.26 -1.23
C GLU A 421 14.18 8.85 -2.43
N ASN A 422 13.48 7.71 -2.33
CA ASN A 422 12.66 7.11 -3.38
C ASN A 422 13.41 6.78 -4.68
N GLY A 423 14.75 6.75 -4.65
CA GLY A 423 15.61 6.53 -5.80
C GLY A 423 16.73 7.56 -5.88
N ILE A 424 17.25 7.78 -7.09
CA ILE A 424 18.27 8.80 -7.37
C ILE A 424 18.14 9.25 -8.83
N ASP A 425 18.47 10.50 -9.11
CA ASP A 425 18.49 11.04 -10.47
C ASP A 425 19.80 11.79 -10.78
N GLY A 426 19.86 12.30 -12.02
CA GLY A 426 21.05 12.93 -12.58
C GLY A 426 21.45 14.23 -11.90
N SER A 427 20.52 14.93 -11.25
CA SER A 427 20.81 16.17 -10.52
C SER A 427 21.64 15.91 -9.26
N ILE A 428 21.47 14.73 -8.65
CA ILE A 428 22.26 14.27 -7.51
C ILE A 428 23.56 13.64 -8.01
N ILE A 429 23.49 12.72 -8.98
CA ILE A 429 24.68 12.03 -9.52
C ILE A 429 25.69 13.02 -10.10
N ASN A 430 25.22 14.08 -10.76
CA ASN A 430 26.07 15.08 -11.42
C ASN A 430 26.14 16.41 -10.64
N PHE A 431 25.89 16.39 -9.33
CA PHE A 431 25.94 17.60 -8.50
C PHE A 431 27.33 18.26 -8.48
N GLY A 432 28.40 17.45 -8.57
CA GLY A 432 29.78 17.94 -8.65
C GLY A 432 30.85 17.07 -7.98
N TRP A 433 30.57 15.79 -7.74
CA TRP A 433 31.51 14.83 -7.14
C TRP A 433 32.60 14.41 -8.14
N ASP A 434 33.82 14.12 -7.68
CA ASP A 434 34.82 13.38 -8.46
C ASP A 434 34.69 11.85 -8.26
N ASN A 435 34.06 11.42 -7.16
CA ASN A 435 33.97 10.02 -6.78
C ASN A 435 32.55 9.64 -6.33
N ILE A 436 32.05 8.51 -6.83
CA ILE A 436 30.83 7.88 -6.36
C ILE A 436 31.15 6.47 -5.87
N PHE A 437 30.64 6.14 -4.70
CA PHE A 437 30.66 4.81 -4.13
C PHE A 437 29.21 4.35 -3.95
N SER A 438 28.76 3.40 -4.75
CA SER A 438 27.48 2.72 -4.57
C SER A 438 27.68 1.35 -3.95
N TYR A 439 26.91 1.02 -2.91
CA TYR A 439 26.93 -0.30 -2.28
C TYR A 439 25.56 -0.74 -1.78
N GLY A 440 25.31 -2.05 -1.79
CA GLY A 440 24.08 -2.63 -1.29
C GLY A 440 23.70 -3.94 -1.98
N TRP A 441 22.42 -4.31 -1.86
CA TRP A 441 21.88 -5.53 -2.47
C TRP A 441 21.23 -5.20 -3.81
N GLY A 442 21.85 -5.64 -4.91
CA GLY A 442 21.34 -5.47 -6.26
C GLY A 442 21.88 -4.23 -6.99
N ASN A 443 21.28 -3.95 -8.13
CA ASN A 443 21.71 -2.91 -9.08
C ASN A 443 20.58 -1.93 -9.41
N MET A 444 19.70 -1.66 -8.43
CA MET A 444 18.46 -0.91 -8.61
C MET A 444 18.67 0.49 -9.20
N THR A 445 19.81 1.13 -8.87
CA THR A 445 20.12 2.46 -9.41
C THR A 445 21.18 2.46 -10.49
N VAL A 446 22.11 1.50 -10.47
CA VAL A 446 23.23 1.44 -11.43
C VAL A 446 22.86 0.51 -12.59
N PRO A 447 22.78 1.00 -13.85
CA PRO A 447 22.49 0.14 -14.99
C PRO A 447 23.68 -0.78 -15.26
N VAL A 448 23.58 -2.05 -14.86
CA VAL A 448 24.64 -3.07 -15.08
C VAL A 448 24.36 -4.00 -16.26
N ILE A 449 23.17 -3.91 -16.87
CA ILE A 449 22.74 -4.69 -18.04
C ILE A 449 22.40 -3.72 -19.18
N ALA A 450 22.92 -3.99 -20.37
CA ALA A 450 22.53 -3.24 -21.57
C ALA A 450 21.06 -3.58 -21.92
N ASP A 451 20.27 -2.55 -22.23
CA ASP A 451 18.83 -2.67 -22.45
C ASP A 451 18.07 -3.20 -21.21
N ASP A 452 18.48 -2.80 -20.00
CA ASP A 452 17.74 -3.11 -18.78
C ASP A 452 16.32 -2.55 -18.89
N PRO A 453 15.27 -3.41 -18.94
CA PRO A 453 13.89 -2.95 -19.03
C PRO A 453 13.40 -2.26 -17.74
N LEU A 454 14.22 -2.21 -16.68
CA LEU A 454 13.86 -1.67 -15.37
C LEU A 454 14.32 -0.24 -15.08
N GLY A 455 15.16 0.37 -15.92
CA GLY A 455 15.60 1.75 -15.68
C GLY A 455 16.46 2.34 -16.78
N ASP A 456 16.05 3.51 -17.26
CA ASP A 456 16.95 4.42 -17.97
C ASP A 456 18.12 4.82 -17.06
N ASP A 457 19.29 5.07 -17.65
CA ASP A 457 20.44 5.55 -16.89
C ASP A 457 20.09 6.87 -16.16
N PRO A 458 20.07 6.91 -14.81
CA PRO A 458 19.70 8.11 -14.08
C PRO A 458 20.74 9.22 -14.24
N GLY A 459 21.95 8.94 -14.74
CA GLY A 459 22.97 9.94 -15.00
C GLY A 459 24.40 9.48 -14.78
N TYR A 460 24.62 8.17 -14.56
CA TYR A 460 25.93 7.57 -14.36
C TYR A 460 26.80 7.63 -15.62
N SER A 461 26.22 7.51 -16.81
CA SER A 461 26.99 7.66 -18.06
C SER A 461 27.62 9.05 -18.16
N GLY A 462 26.84 10.11 -17.87
CA GLY A 462 27.32 11.49 -17.83
C GLY A 462 28.46 11.69 -16.83
N PHE A 463 28.34 11.12 -15.64
CA PHE A 463 29.37 11.16 -14.60
C PHE A 463 30.67 10.46 -15.04
N ILE A 464 30.57 9.25 -15.57
CA ILE A 464 31.74 8.45 -16.01
C ILE A 464 32.41 9.09 -17.24
N ASP A 465 31.64 9.53 -18.23
CA ASP A 465 32.15 10.21 -19.42
C ASP A 465 32.81 11.56 -19.06
N GLY A 466 32.36 12.20 -17.97
CA GLY A 466 32.98 13.37 -17.36
C GLY A 466 34.32 13.10 -16.66
N GLY A 467 34.70 11.82 -16.49
CA GLY A 467 35.94 11.40 -15.83
C GLY A 467 35.78 11.05 -14.35
N GLY A 468 34.55 10.95 -13.85
CA GLY A 468 34.26 10.54 -12.47
C GLY A 468 34.65 9.09 -12.19
N ASN A 469 35.03 8.81 -10.94
CA ASN A 469 35.37 7.46 -10.50
C ASN A 469 34.15 6.81 -9.83
N LEU A 470 33.67 5.70 -10.38
CA LEU A 470 32.60 4.90 -9.78
C LEU A 470 33.16 3.61 -9.18
N LEU A 471 32.89 3.38 -7.90
CA LEU A 471 33.04 2.10 -7.23
C LEU A 471 31.65 1.51 -6.94
N LEU A 472 31.41 0.30 -7.43
CA LEU A 472 30.20 -0.48 -7.13
C LEU A 472 30.57 -1.68 -6.26
N ILE A 473 29.85 -1.88 -5.17
CA ILE A 473 29.95 -3.08 -4.32
C ILE A 473 28.57 -3.70 -4.16
N ASP A 474 28.38 -4.82 -4.85
CA ASP A 474 27.23 -5.72 -4.64
C ASP A 474 27.56 -6.67 -3.47
N MET A 475 26.65 -6.80 -2.50
CA MET A 475 26.90 -7.48 -1.22
C MET A 475 26.08 -8.75 -1.00
#